data_AF-U6ST15-F1
#
_entry.id   AF-U6ST15-F1
#
_cell.length_a   1.000
_cell.length_b   1.000
_cell.length_c   1.000
_cell.angle_alpha   90.00
_cell.angle_beta   90.00
_cell.angle_gamma   90.00
#
_symmetry.space_group_name_H-M   'P 1'
#
loop_
_entity.id
_entity.type
_entity.pdbx_description
1 polymer ?
#
loop_
_entity_poly.entity_id
_entity_poly.type
_entity_poly.pdbx_seq_one_letter_code
_entity_poly.pdbx_strand_id
1 'polypeptide(L)'
;MDRPYNDIIGDILEEKGEKDTLKGKGQPLSSNYMKRDTFQHFQKIAKDAGYVPHWLKLQKEIAALIHTCRSASDLELINVKIKEHNLKCPPQMQRNLITVNNLDRAKEVW
;
A
#
# COMPACT_ATOMS: atom_id res chain seq x y z
N MET A 1 8.08 -29.58 -28.17
CA MET A 1 8.21 -29.87 -26.73
C MET A 1 6.93 -29.38 -26.07
N ASP A 2 5.97 -30.27 -25.84
CA ASP A 2 4.69 -29.92 -25.20
C ASP A 2 4.94 -29.62 -23.72
N ARG A 3 4.94 -28.33 -23.37
CA ARG A 3 5.01 -27.90 -21.97
C ARG A 3 3.61 -28.05 -21.35
N PRO A 4 3.47 -28.57 -20.13
CA PRO A 4 2.16 -28.77 -19.48
C PRO A 4 1.45 -27.47 -19.09
N TYR A 5 2.12 -26.31 -19.24
CA TYR A 5 1.55 -24.99 -18.99
C TYR A 5 2.13 -23.95 -19.95
N ASN A 6 1.34 -22.91 -20.21
CA ASN A 6 1.74 -21.79 -21.05
C ASN A 6 2.52 -20.76 -20.20
N ASP A 7 3.80 -20.52 -20.53
CA ASP A 7 4.66 -19.56 -19.84
C ASP A 7 5.01 -18.39 -20.75
N ILE A 8 4.05 -17.48 -20.89
CA ILE A 8 4.15 -16.31 -21.77
C ILE A 8 5.35 -15.44 -21.38
N ILE A 9 5.66 -15.33 -20.08
CA ILE A 9 6.80 -14.53 -19.59
C ILE A 9 8.12 -15.22 -19.98
N GLY A 10 8.21 -16.54 -19.79
CA GLY A 10 9.36 -17.33 -20.19
C GLY A 10 9.63 -17.26 -21.70
N ASP A 11 8.59 -17.30 -22.52
CA ASP A 11 8.70 -17.23 -23.99
C ASP A 11 9.15 -15.83 -24.44
N ILE A 12 8.62 -14.75 -23.85
CA ILE A 12 9.07 -13.36 -24.11
C ILE A 12 10.56 -13.18 -23.76
N LEU A 13 11.01 -13.77 -22.65
CA LEU A 13 12.42 -13.71 -22.23
C LEU A 13 13.34 -14.54 -23.13
N GLU A 14 12.82 -15.64 -23.70
CA GLU A 14 13.49 -16.50 -24.68
C GLU A 14 13.70 -15.75 -26.00
N GLU A 15 12.65 -15.09 -26.51
CA GLU A 15 12.70 -14.26 -27.72
C GLU A 15 13.70 -13.11 -27.59
N LYS A 16 13.82 -12.52 -26.40
CA LYS A 16 14.80 -11.45 -26.11
C LYS A 16 16.23 -11.95 -25.90
N GLY A 17 16.46 -13.27 -25.82
CA GLY A 17 17.77 -13.85 -25.50
C GLY A 17 18.27 -13.54 -24.08
N GLU A 18 17.40 -13.03 -23.20
CA GLU A 18 17.75 -12.63 -21.83
C GLU A 18 17.46 -13.73 -20.80
N LYS A 19 16.79 -14.82 -21.22
CA LYS A 19 16.35 -15.93 -20.37
C LYS A 19 17.45 -16.53 -19.48
N ASP A 20 18.69 -16.59 -19.98
CA ASP A 20 19.83 -17.18 -19.24
C ASP A 20 20.74 -16.14 -18.57
N THR A 21 20.59 -14.86 -18.91
CA THR A 21 21.46 -13.77 -18.45
C THR A 21 20.93 -13.09 -17.18
N LEU A 22 19.77 -13.53 -16.67
CA LEU A 22 19.17 -12.96 -15.46
C LEU A 22 20.05 -13.19 -14.24
N LYS A 23 20.46 -12.08 -13.62
CA LYS A 23 21.21 -12.09 -12.36
C LYS A 23 20.40 -12.81 -11.27
N GLY A 24 20.96 -13.89 -10.73
CA GLY A 24 20.32 -14.68 -9.67
C GLY A 24 19.48 -15.86 -10.17
N LYS A 25 19.50 -16.18 -11.46
CA LYS A 25 18.86 -17.40 -11.99
C LYS A 25 19.42 -18.65 -11.30
N GLY A 26 18.52 -19.47 -10.75
CA GLY A 26 18.88 -20.70 -10.03
C GLY A 26 19.51 -20.48 -8.64
N GLN A 27 19.75 -19.23 -8.23
CA GLN A 27 20.23 -18.94 -6.88
C GLN A 27 19.06 -18.94 -5.89
N PRO A 28 19.27 -19.45 -4.66
CA PRO A 28 18.26 -19.37 -3.63
C PRO A 28 17.95 -17.91 -3.30
N LEU A 29 16.67 -17.61 -3.04
CA LEU A 29 16.26 -16.31 -2.54
C LEU A 29 17.01 -15.99 -1.25
N SER A 30 17.39 -14.72 -1.07
CA SER A 30 18.14 -14.31 0.13
C SER A 30 17.35 -14.66 1.41
N SER A 31 18.06 -15.04 2.48
CA SER A 31 17.43 -15.31 3.79
C SER A 31 16.58 -14.14 4.29
N ASN A 32 16.95 -12.90 3.95
CA ASN A 32 16.17 -11.70 4.30
C ASN A 32 14.85 -11.57 3.52
N TYR A 33 14.76 -12.13 2.31
CA TYR A 33 13.51 -12.22 1.56
C TYR A 33 12.58 -13.22 2.25
N MET A 34 13.08 -14.40 2.64
CA MET A 34 12.27 -15.41 3.32
C MET A 34 11.72 -14.99 4.70
N LYS A 35 12.32 -13.98 5.35
CA LYS A 35 11.90 -13.51 6.69
C LYS A 35 10.76 -12.49 6.68
N ARG A 36 10.41 -11.93 5.52
CA ARG A 36 9.40 -10.87 5.42
C ARG A 36 8.06 -11.46 5.00
N ASP A 37 6.97 -10.94 5.55
CA ASP A 37 5.63 -11.26 5.05
C ASP A 37 5.39 -10.61 3.67
N THR A 38 4.27 -10.98 3.02
CA THR A 38 3.89 -10.45 1.70
C THR A 38 3.72 -8.93 1.68
N PHE A 39 3.23 -8.34 2.77
CA PHE A 39 3.01 -6.90 2.88
C PHE A 39 4.32 -6.13 3.01
N GLN A 40 5.26 -6.62 3.81
CA GLN A 40 6.61 -6.06 3.97
C GLN A 40 7.41 -6.11 2.67
N HIS A 41 7.21 -7.15 1.85
CA HIS A 41 7.77 -7.20 0.51
C HIS A 41 7.18 -6.12 -0.39
N PHE A 42 5.85 -6.01 -0.42
CA PHE A 42 5.17 -4.97 -1.18
C PHE A 42 5.63 -3.57 -0.78
N GLN A 43 5.70 -3.29 0.52
CA GLN A 43 6.18 -1.99 1.02
C GLN A 43 7.60 -1.68 0.57
N LYS A 44 8.51 -2.67 0.60
CA LYS A 44 9.89 -2.49 0.14
C LYS A 44 9.93 -2.15 -1.34
N ILE A 45 9.26 -2.97 -2.17
CA ILE A 45 9.24 -2.80 -3.64
C ILE A 45 8.59 -1.46 -4.01
N ALA A 46 7.47 -1.11 -3.38
CA ALA A 46 6.80 0.17 -3.59
C ALA A 46 7.72 1.34 -3.24
N LYS A 47 8.44 1.26 -2.11
CA LYS A 47 9.40 2.29 -1.70
C LYS A 47 10.58 2.40 -2.68
N ASP A 48 11.15 1.27 -3.08
CA ASP A 48 12.27 1.21 -4.04
C ASP A 48 11.86 1.76 -5.41
N ALA A 49 10.58 1.60 -5.79
CA ALA A 49 10.00 2.16 -7.02
C ALA A 49 9.50 3.63 -6.88
N GLY A 50 9.65 4.26 -5.71
CA GLY A 50 9.14 5.61 -5.45
C GLY A 50 7.61 5.72 -5.40
N TYR A 51 6.91 4.60 -5.27
CA TYR A 51 5.45 4.55 -5.20
C TYR A 51 4.94 4.91 -3.81
N VAL A 52 4.07 5.91 -3.74
CA VAL A 52 3.37 6.30 -2.50
C VAL A 52 1.91 5.88 -2.61
N PRO A 53 1.43 4.94 -1.78
CA PRO A 53 0.03 4.54 -1.76
C PRO A 53 -0.90 5.74 -1.57
N HIS A 54 -2.00 5.76 -2.31
CA HIS A 54 -2.95 6.87 -2.26
C HIS A 54 -3.57 7.07 -0.87
N TRP A 55 -3.82 6.00 -0.12
CA TRP A 55 -4.37 6.08 1.24
C TRP A 55 -3.45 6.82 2.23
N LEU A 56 -2.12 6.84 2.02
CA LEU A 56 -1.18 7.64 2.81
C LEU A 56 -1.31 9.14 2.54
N LYS A 57 -1.63 9.53 1.29
CA LYS A 57 -1.90 10.93 0.95
C LYS A 57 -3.19 11.39 1.63
N LEU A 58 -4.25 10.58 1.51
CA LEU A 58 -5.52 10.82 2.20
C LEU A 58 -5.33 10.90 3.72
N GLN A 59 -4.48 10.06 4.30
CA GLN A 59 -4.20 10.10 5.74
C GLN A 59 -3.63 11.45 6.19
N LYS A 60 -2.65 11.99 5.45
CA LYS A 60 -2.08 13.32 5.75
C LYS A 60 -3.09 14.44 5.57
N GLU A 61 -3.91 14.37 4.52
CA GLU A 61 -4.99 15.34 4.31
C GLU A 61 -6.01 15.31 5.45
N ILE A 62 -6.41 14.12 5.90
CA ILE A 62 -7.35 13.95 7.02
C ILE A 62 -6.76 14.53 8.30
N ALA A 63 -5.50 14.23 8.63
CA ALA A 63 -4.83 14.79 9.80
C ALA A 63 -4.85 16.33 9.79
N ALA A 64 -4.48 16.95 8.66
CA ALA A 64 -4.54 18.40 8.50
C ALA A 64 -5.96 18.95 8.71
N LEU A 65 -6.97 18.31 8.12
CA LEU A 65 -8.37 18.73 8.25
C LEU A 65 -8.89 18.61 9.69
N ILE A 66 -8.49 17.56 10.42
CA ILE A 66 -8.87 17.35 11.83
C ILE A 66 -8.34 18.50 12.71
N HIS A 67 -7.11 18.96 12.47
CA HIS A 67 -6.55 20.09 13.22
C HIS A 67 -7.22 21.42 12.89
N THR A 68 -7.72 21.61 11.66
CA THR A 68 -8.40 22.84 11.23
C THR A 68 -9.91 22.82 11.41
N CYS A 69 -10.51 21.69 11.78
CA CYS A 69 -11.95 21.49 11.92
C CYS A 69 -12.54 22.44 12.97
N ARG A 70 -13.55 23.23 12.58
CA ARG A 70 -14.27 24.17 13.46
C ARG A 70 -15.78 23.98 13.43
N SER A 71 -16.33 23.39 12.38
CA SER A 71 -17.77 23.22 12.19
C SER A 71 -18.21 21.76 12.10
N ALA A 72 -19.51 21.50 12.30
CA ALA A 72 -20.08 20.16 12.10
C ALA A 72 -20.03 19.70 10.64
N SER A 73 -20.09 20.63 9.68
CA SER A 73 -19.97 20.31 8.25
C SER A 73 -18.57 19.82 7.87
N ASP A 74 -17.53 20.39 8.47
CA ASP A 74 -16.15 19.92 8.29
C ASP A 74 -15.99 18.47 8.78
N LEU A 75 -16.66 18.13 9.87
CA LEU A 75 -16.64 16.79 10.47
C LEU A 75 -17.26 15.74 9.53
N GLU A 76 -18.35 16.08 8.85
CA GLU A 76 -18.97 15.22 7.84
C GLU A 76 -18.02 14.99 6.66
N LEU A 77 -17.38 16.05 6.16
CA LEU A 77 -16.41 15.95 5.07
C LEU A 77 -15.22 15.06 5.45
N ILE A 78 -14.69 15.24 6.67
CA ILE A 78 -13.61 14.40 7.20
C ILE A 78 -14.04 12.94 7.24
N ASN A 79 -15.25 12.65 7.71
CA ASN A 79 -15.78 11.29 7.78
C ASN A 79 -15.97 10.65 6.40
N VAL A 80 -16.33 11.41 5.37
CA VAL A 80 -16.36 10.93 3.97
C VAL A 80 -14.96 10.54 3.52
N LYS A 81 -13.94 11.37 3.79
CA LYS A 81 -12.54 11.05 3.46
C LYS A 81 -12.02 9.84 4.23
N ILE A 82 -12.39 9.67 5.50
CA ILE A 82 -12.02 8.49 6.29
C ILE A 82 -12.61 7.21 5.68
N LYS A 83 -13.86 7.25 5.21
CA LYS A 83 -14.46 6.10 4.50
C LYS A 83 -13.69 5.76 3.23
N GLU A 84 -13.31 6.77 2.44
CA GLU A 84 -12.51 6.57 1.23
C GLU A 84 -11.12 5.99 1.54
N HIS A 85 -10.47 6.49 2.60
CA HIS A 85 -9.21 5.95 3.11
C HIS A 85 -9.37 4.48 3.51
N ASN A 86 -10.38 4.14 4.31
CA ASN A 86 -10.61 2.76 4.79
C ASN A 86 -10.88 1.76 3.65
N LEU A 87 -11.51 2.21 2.56
CA LEU A 87 -11.77 1.41 1.36
C LEU A 87 -10.48 1.01 0.62
N LYS A 88 -9.46 1.87 0.69
CA LYS A 88 -8.17 1.69 -0.01
C LYS A 88 -7.06 1.14 0.88
N CYS A 89 -7.26 1.17 2.19
CA CYS A 89 -6.27 0.78 3.19
C CYS A 89 -6.44 -0.69 3.61
N PRO A 90 -5.35 -1.42 3.92
CA PRO A 90 -5.45 -2.76 4.50
C PRO A 90 -6.31 -2.77 5.78
N PRO A 91 -7.04 -3.86 6.07
CA PRO A 91 -7.96 -3.92 7.21
C PRO A 91 -7.35 -3.52 8.56
N GLN A 92 -6.08 -3.88 8.80
CA GLN A 92 -5.38 -3.58 10.05
C GLN A 92 -5.07 -2.09 10.26
N MET A 93 -5.14 -1.29 9.18
CA MET A 93 -4.78 0.12 9.19
C MET A 93 -6.00 1.05 9.06
N GLN A 94 -7.21 0.48 8.96
CA GLN A 94 -8.46 1.24 8.93
C GLN A 94 -8.65 2.05 10.23
N ARG A 95 -9.39 3.15 10.14
CA ARG A 95 -9.64 4.11 11.23
C ARG A 95 -11.13 4.30 11.47
N ASN A 96 -11.49 4.65 12.71
CA ASN A 96 -12.88 4.95 13.07
C ASN A 96 -13.30 6.34 12.60
N LEU A 97 -14.61 6.52 12.41
CA LEU A 97 -15.20 7.83 12.16
C LEU A 97 -15.05 8.75 13.38
N ILE A 98 -15.00 10.05 13.13
CA ILE A 98 -14.80 11.08 14.15
C ILE A 98 -16.15 11.71 14.47
N THR A 99 -16.42 11.83 15.77
CA THR A 99 -17.56 12.55 16.34
C THR A 99 -17.03 13.73 17.16
N VAL A 100 -17.90 14.69 17.49
CA VAL A 100 -17.52 15.87 18.30
C VAL A 100 -16.86 15.45 19.62
N ASN A 101 -17.40 14.41 20.28
CA ASN A 101 -16.86 13.89 21.54
C ASN A 101 -15.48 13.25 21.42
N ASN A 102 -15.10 12.78 20.22
CA ASN A 102 -13.86 12.07 19.98
C ASN A 102 -12.84 12.93 19.20
N LEU A 103 -13.14 14.21 18.96
CA LEU A 103 -12.30 15.10 18.15
C LEU A 103 -10.94 15.36 18.79
N ASP A 104 -10.91 15.57 20.11
CA ASP A 104 -9.65 15.85 20.82
C ASP A 104 -8.72 14.63 20.80
N ARG A 105 -9.27 13.43 21.06
CA ARG A 105 -8.50 12.19 20.91
C ARG A 105 -8.09 11.94 19.46
N ALA A 106 -8.91 12.32 18.48
CA ALA A 106 -8.55 12.19 17.07
C ALA A 106 -7.36 13.07 16.69
N LYS A 107 -7.23 14.29 17.25
CA LYS A 107 -6.07 15.17 17.03
C LYS A 107 -4.75 14.59 17.56
N GLU A 108 -4.78 13.69 18.53
CA GLU A 108 -3.58 13.03 19.06
C GLU A 108 -3.17 11.79 18.26
N VAL A 109 -4.15 11.09 17.67
CA VAL A 109 -3.93 9.79 17.02
C VAL A 109 -3.65 9.90 15.52
N TRP A 110 -4.16 10.95 14.87
CA TRP A 110 -4.00 11.21 13.43
C TRP A 110 -2.75 12.00 13.11
#